data_AF-A0A8J5KPW7-F1
#
_entry.id   AF-A0A8J5KPW7-F1
#
_cell.length_a   1.000
_cell.length_b   1.000
_cell.length_c   1.000
_cell.angle_alpha   90.00
_cell.angle_beta   90.00
_cell.angle_gamma   90.00
#
_symmetry.space_group_name_H-M   'P 1'
#
loop_
_entity.id
_entity.type
_entity.pdbx_description
1 polymer ?
#
loop_
_entity_poly.entity_id
_entity_poly.type
_entity_poly.pdbx_seq_one_letter_code
_entity_poly.pdbx_strand_id
1 'polypeptide(L)'
;MVESYCHFLSLLLLISPAACLGRLRSAEQPLCSRSDHVFLTHHGSQCPSSVDKSLPVEVSGEILEKVLGSHKISTYFSVLFYASWCPFSLGSQPTFDALSSMFPQIKHFLVEESSVMPSLLSRYGIHSFPAIILINGTARLHYHGSKDLTSLVYFYKKSTGFDSVIHLEIDQAGSGIVRTQTLQVETTKELITKEPYFAFSVLFIF
;
A
#
# COMPACT_ATOMS: atom_id res chain seq x y z
N MET A 1 35.90 -38.92 11.30
CA MET A 1 36.13 -39.74 10.09
C MET A 1 34.81 -39.70 9.32
N VAL A 2 34.53 -38.65 8.54
CA VAL A 2 35.02 -38.33 7.18
C VAL A 2 34.62 -39.40 6.16
N GLU A 3 33.68 -38.98 5.30
CA GLU A 3 33.38 -39.34 3.90
C GLU A 3 33.28 -40.83 3.48
N SER A 4 32.26 -41.18 2.68
CA SER A 4 32.43 -41.20 1.21
C SER A 4 31.27 -41.89 0.45
N TYR A 5 31.12 -41.46 -0.81
CA TYR A 5 30.46 -42.09 -1.98
C TYR A 5 29.03 -41.69 -2.36
N CYS A 6 28.97 -40.51 -2.98
CA CYS A 6 28.21 -40.26 -4.20
C CYS A 6 28.77 -41.08 -5.39
N HIS A 7 27.90 -41.38 -6.37
CA HIS A 7 28.11 -42.00 -7.70
C HIS A 7 28.09 -43.53 -7.86
N PHE A 8 26.95 -44.05 -8.38
CA PHE A 8 26.87 -44.90 -9.59
C PHE A 8 25.38 -45.03 -10.00
N LEU A 9 24.91 -44.26 -10.99
CA LEU A 9 24.68 -44.69 -12.38
C LEU A 9 23.79 -45.96 -12.53
N SER A 10 22.54 -45.80 -13.00
CA SER A 10 22.09 -46.41 -14.28
C SER A 10 20.57 -46.30 -14.49
N LEU A 11 20.23 -45.45 -15.45
CA LEU A 11 19.14 -45.49 -16.43
C LEU A 11 18.52 -46.90 -16.70
N LEU A 12 17.19 -47.00 -16.76
CA LEU A 12 16.47 -47.84 -17.73
C LEU A 12 14.96 -47.49 -17.85
N LEU A 13 14.64 -46.90 -19.00
CA LEU A 13 13.32 -46.74 -19.63
C LEU A 13 12.92 -48.06 -20.31
N LEU A 14 11.71 -48.58 -20.07
CA LEU A 14 10.89 -49.40 -21.01
C LEU A 14 9.41 -49.29 -20.58
N ILE A 15 8.60 -48.44 -21.23
CA ILE A 15 7.67 -48.75 -22.33
C ILE A 15 6.60 -49.81 -21.98
N SER A 16 5.34 -49.38 -21.86
CA SER A 16 4.18 -50.18 -22.29
C SER A 16 3.04 -49.28 -22.81
N PRO A 17 2.41 -49.62 -23.96
CA PRO A 17 1.41 -48.81 -24.67
C PRO A 17 -0.02 -49.33 -24.50
N ALA A 18 -1.02 -48.44 -24.59
CA ALA A 18 -2.37 -48.63 -25.14
C ALA A 18 -3.23 -47.43 -24.70
N ALA A 19 -3.31 -46.37 -25.48
CA ALA A 19 -4.35 -46.17 -26.50
C ALA A 19 -5.78 -46.09 -25.92
N CYS A 20 -6.32 -44.88 -25.84
CA CYS A 20 -7.70 -44.58 -26.23
C CYS A 20 -7.90 -43.08 -26.48
N LEU A 21 -7.86 -42.73 -27.76
CA LEU A 21 -8.73 -41.81 -28.49
C LEU A 21 -9.34 -40.58 -27.78
N GLY A 22 -9.04 -39.39 -28.32
CA GLY A 22 -10.13 -38.45 -28.66
C GLY A 22 -9.92 -36.96 -28.34
N ARG A 23 -9.69 -36.18 -29.43
CA ARG A 23 -10.10 -34.78 -29.69
C ARG A 23 -9.36 -33.58 -29.03
N LEU A 24 -8.60 -32.90 -29.92
CA LEU A 24 -8.62 -31.49 -30.34
C LEU A 24 -9.10 -30.37 -29.37
N ARG A 25 -8.24 -29.33 -29.26
CA ARG A 25 -8.48 -27.88 -29.02
C ARG A 25 -9.26 -27.53 -27.73
N SER A 26 -8.87 -26.53 -26.94
CA SER A 26 -8.58 -25.15 -27.29
C SER A 26 -7.99 -24.46 -26.06
N ALA A 27 -7.25 -23.38 -26.28
CA ALA A 27 -6.94 -22.42 -25.22
C ALA A 27 -8.24 -21.74 -24.77
N GLU A 28 -8.50 -21.68 -23.47
CA GLU A 28 -9.59 -20.87 -22.92
C GLU A 28 -9.26 -20.32 -21.54
N GLN A 29 -9.50 -19.02 -21.43
CA GLN A 29 -9.30 -18.14 -20.29
C GLN A 29 -10.22 -18.55 -19.11
N PRO A 30 -9.93 -18.14 -17.86
CA PRO A 30 -10.86 -18.36 -16.77
C PRO A 30 -12.08 -17.45 -16.93
N LEU A 31 -13.13 -17.98 -17.57
CA LEU A 31 -14.46 -17.39 -17.60
C LEU A 31 -15.16 -17.71 -16.28
N CYS A 32 -15.55 -16.65 -15.55
CA CYS A 32 -16.32 -16.74 -14.32
C CYS A 32 -17.65 -17.48 -14.54
N SER A 33 -18.02 -18.30 -13.55
CA SER A 33 -19.29 -19.01 -13.51
C SER A 33 -20.47 -18.03 -13.53
N ARG A 34 -21.32 -18.17 -14.55
CA ARG A 34 -22.55 -17.43 -14.75
C ARG A 34 -23.65 -18.05 -13.89
N SER A 35 -24.08 -17.34 -12.85
CA SER A 35 -25.33 -17.62 -12.16
C SER A 35 -26.42 -16.75 -12.81
N ASP A 36 -27.37 -17.41 -13.46
CA ASP A 36 -28.52 -16.77 -14.09
C ASP A 36 -29.53 -16.34 -13.02
N HIS A 37 -29.65 -15.03 -12.80
CA HIS A 37 -30.90 -14.42 -12.36
C HIS A 37 -31.26 -13.26 -13.28
N VAL A 38 -32.45 -13.39 -13.85
CA VAL A 38 -33.07 -12.58 -14.90
C VAL A 38 -33.62 -11.29 -14.31
N PHE A 39 -33.31 -10.18 -15.00
CA PHE A 39 -33.98 -8.87 -15.00
C PHE A 39 -34.12 -8.13 -13.66
N LEU A 40 -33.18 -7.22 -13.39
CA LEU A 40 -33.53 -5.86 -13.04
C LEU A 40 -32.68 -4.87 -13.85
N THR A 41 -33.37 -3.84 -14.30
CA THR A 41 -32.98 -2.72 -15.15
C THR A 41 -31.56 -2.18 -14.96
N HIS A 42 -30.90 -1.99 -16.10
CA HIS A 42 -29.70 -1.20 -16.35
C HIS A 42 -29.79 0.22 -15.74
N HIS A 43 -29.34 0.38 -14.50
CA HIS A 43 -28.93 1.68 -13.98
C HIS A 43 -27.40 1.66 -13.98
N GLY A 44 -26.81 2.45 -14.88
CA GLY A 44 -25.37 2.46 -15.09
C GLY A 44 -24.65 2.65 -13.77
N SER A 45 -23.99 1.60 -13.30
CA SER A 45 -22.97 1.69 -12.27
C SER A 45 -21.82 2.47 -12.87
N GLN A 46 -21.96 3.80 -12.91
CA GLN A 46 -20.82 4.68 -12.87
C GLN A 46 -20.17 4.36 -11.53
N CYS A 47 -19.26 3.38 -11.54
CA CYS A 47 -18.30 3.23 -10.47
C CYS A 47 -17.75 4.65 -10.25
N PRO A 48 -17.76 5.17 -9.01
CA PRO A 48 -17.06 6.41 -8.72
C PRO A 48 -15.67 6.24 -9.32
N SER A 49 -15.26 7.17 -10.18
CA SER A 49 -13.95 7.17 -10.83
C SER A 49 -12.93 6.77 -9.77
N SER A 50 -12.31 5.60 -9.94
CA SER A 50 -11.43 5.00 -8.94
C SER A 50 -10.49 6.08 -8.44
N VAL A 51 -10.66 6.51 -7.19
CA VAL A 51 -9.71 7.42 -6.55
C VAL A 51 -8.37 6.71 -6.68
N ASP A 52 -7.48 7.30 -7.46
CA ASP A 52 -6.16 6.76 -7.72
C ASP A 52 -5.45 6.72 -6.37
N LYS A 53 -5.48 5.55 -5.72
CA LYS A 53 -4.81 5.36 -4.45
C LYS A 53 -3.33 5.45 -4.77
N SER A 54 -2.70 6.54 -4.35
CA SER A 54 -1.25 6.65 -4.38
C SER A 54 -0.66 5.59 -3.48
N LEU A 55 -0.30 4.45 -4.06
CA LEU A 55 0.43 3.39 -3.37
C LEU A 55 1.92 3.76 -3.32
N PRO A 56 2.62 3.35 -2.25
CA PRO A 56 4.07 3.46 -2.20
C PRO A 56 4.72 2.73 -3.38
N VAL A 57 5.75 3.34 -3.96
CA VAL A 57 6.51 2.73 -5.07
C VAL A 57 7.75 2.04 -4.51
N GLU A 58 7.90 0.75 -4.77
CA GLU A 58 9.13 0.03 -4.42
C GLU A 58 10.27 0.41 -5.37
N VAL A 59 11.42 0.79 -4.80
CA VAL A 59 12.60 1.21 -5.55
C VAL A 59 13.88 0.67 -4.91
N SER A 60 14.90 0.42 -5.73
CA SER A 60 16.25 0.15 -5.24
C SER A 60 16.92 1.42 -4.70
N GLY A 61 18.02 1.23 -3.96
CA GLY A 61 18.74 2.34 -3.33
C GLY A 61 19.30 3.36 -4.34
N GLU A 62 19.81 2.89 -5.48
CA GLU A 62 20.32 3.77 -6.54
C GLU A 62 19.22 4.56 -7.25
N ILE A 63 18.04 3.95 -7.46
CA ILE A 63 16.90 4.65 -8.05
C ILE A 63 16.40 5.72 -7.07
N LEU A 64 16.36 5.41 -5.77
CA LEU A 64 15.97 6.37 -4.75
C LEU A 64 16.88 7.61 -4.79
N GLU A 65 18.20 7.45 -4.73
CA GLU A 65 19.16 8.56 -4.76
C GLU A 65 19.00 9.40 -6.05
N LYS A 66 18.79 8.75 -7.20
CA LYS A 66 18.53 9.44 -8.47
C LYS A 66 17.24 10.27 -8.43
N VAL A 67 16.16 9.72 -7.88
CA VAL A 67 14.88 10.41 -7.76
C VAL A 67 15.01 11.60 -6.80
N LEU A 68 15.65 11.41 -5.65
CA LEU A 68 15.84 12.49 -4.67
C LEU A 68 16.73 13.61 -5.22
N GLY A 69 17.78 13.28 -5.99
CA GLY A 69 18.68 14.27 -6.59
C GLY A 69 18.08 15.06 -7.77
N SER A 70 17.08 14.51 -8.46
CA SER A 70 16.48 15.15 -9.64
C SER A 70 15.31 16.10 -9.30
N HIS A 71 14.76 16.03 -8.09
CA HIS A 71 13.51 16.68 -7.75
C HIS A 71 13.70 18.07 -7.13
N LYS A 72 12.66 18.93 -7.25
CA LYS A 72 12.63 20.26 -6.63
C LYS A 72 12.67 20.16 -5.10
N ILE A 73 13.38 21.08 -4.46
CA ILE A 73 13.52 21.22 -3.00
C ILE A 73 12.17 21.24 -2.26
N SER A 74 11.12 21.79 -2.86
CA SER A 74 9.78 21.87 -2.23
C SER A 74 8.97 20.58 -2.23
N THR A 75 9.51 19.48 -2.79
CA THR A 75 8.81 18.19 -2.84
C THR A 75 9.11 17.39 -1.58
N TYR A 76 8.06 16.86 -0.94
CA TYR A 76 8.21 15.94 0.19
C TYR A 76 8.25 14.49 -0.30
N PHE A 77 9.19 13.73 0.24
CA PHE A 77 9.33 12.30 0.03
C PHE A 77 9.27 11.58 1.36
N SER A 78 8.53 10.48 1.43
CA SER A 78 8.57 9.58 2.57
C SER A 78 9.10 8.23 2.12
N VAL A 79 10.08 7.71 2.83
CA VAL A 79 10.76 6.46 2.49
C VAL A 79 10.64 5.51 3.67
N LEU A 80 10.06 4.35 3.43
CA LEU A 80 10.06 3.23 4.36
C LEU A 80 11.16 2.25 3.94
N PHE A 81 12.20 2.16 4.75
CA PHE A 81 13.20 1.11 4.69
C PHE A 81 12.68 -0.10 5.45
N TYR A 82 12.60 -1.25 4.80
CA TYR A 82 12.06 -2.49 5.36
C TYR A 82 12.92 -3.70 5.02
N ALA A 83 12.74 -4.77 5.79
CA ALA A 83 13.34 -6.06 5.53
C ALA A 83 12.25 -7.13 5.41
N SER A 84 12.28 -7.92 4.33
CA SER A 84 11.29 -8.95 4.02
C SER A 84 11.22 -10.08 5.07
N TRP A 85 12.33 -10.35 5.76
CA TRP A 85 12.44 -11.35 6.82
C TRP A 85 11.98 -10.86 8.20
N CYS A 86 11.76 -9.55 8.38
CA CYS A 86 11.48 -8.96 9.68
C CYS A 86 9.96 -8.84 9.94
N PRO A 87 9.41 -9.46 11.00
CA PRO A 87 7.97 -9.41 11.28
C PRO A 87 7.47 -7.99 11.57
N PHE A 88 8.29 -7.14 12.20
CA PHE A 88 7.94 -5.75 12.44
C PHE A 88 7.82 -4.94 11.15
N SER A 89 8.68 -5.24 10.16
CA SER A 89 8.62 -4.62 8.84
C SER A 89 7.34 -5.00 8.11
N LEU A 90 7.03 -6.29 8.05
CA LEU A 90 5.80 -6.80 7.43
C LEU A 90 4.56 -6.19 8.08
N GLY A 91 4.52 -6.04 9.40
CA GLY A 91 3.41 -5.40 10.11
C GLY A 91 3.25 -3.91 9.83
N SER A 92 4.33 -3.19 9.47
CA SER A 92 4.30 -1.75 9.22
C SER A 92 3.93 -1.35 7.79
N GLN A 93 4.09 -2.25 6.82
CA GLN A 93 3.80 -1.97 5.41
C GLN A 93 2.33 -1.56 5.17
N PRO A 94 1.31 -2.29 5.68
CA PRO A 94 -0.09 -1.89 5.48
C PRO A 94 -0.40 -0.50 6.05
N THR A 95 0.20 -0.15 7.19
CA THR A 95 0.06 1.18 7.78
C THR A 95 0.67 2.25 6.86
N PHE A 96 1.82 1.95 6.26
CA PHE A 96 2.48 2.87 5.33
C PHE A 96 1.72 3.01 4.00
N ASP A 97 1.09 1.94 3.51
CA ASP A 97 0.21 1.98 2.33
C ASP A 97 -1.01 2.87 2.57
N ALA A 98 -1.64 2.73 3.74
CA ALA A 98 -2.75 3.59 4.16
C ALA A 98 -2.30 5.05 4.26
N LEU A 99 -1.14 5.30 4.89
CA LEU A 99 -0.56 6.64 5.01
C LEU A 99 -0.29 7.26 3.63
N SER A 100 0.21 6.48 2.67
CA SER A 100 0.42 6.93 1.30
C SER A 100 -0.86 7.31 0.58
N SER A 101 -1.93 6.57 0.83
CA SER A 101 -3.26 6.90 0.28
C SER A 101 -3.85 8.16 0.92
N MET A 102 -3.55 8.44 2.18
CA MET A 102 -4.03 9.62 2.92
C MET A 102 -3.29 10.91 2.53
N PHE A 103 -2.03 10.81 2.10
CA PHE A 103 -1.17 11.94 1.79
C PHE A 103 -0.64 11.88 0.35
N PRO A 104 -1.50 12.04 -0.67
CA PRO A 104 -1.08 12.02 -2.07
C PRO A 104 -0.15 13.19 -2.45
N GLN A 105 -0.05 14.24 -1.61
CA GLN A 105 0.89 15.35 -1.83
C GLN A 105 2.36 14.95 -1.53
N ILE A 106 2.57 13.84 -0.83
CA ILE A 106 3.88 13.29 -0.46
C ILE A 106 4.14 12.05 -1.33
N LYS A 107 5.33 11.98 -1.93
CA LYS A 107 5.73 10.78 -2.69
C LYS A 107 6.25 9.71 -1.74
N HIS A 108 5.66 8.52 -1.80
CA HIS A 108 6.00 7.42 -0.90
C HIS A 108 6.83 6.36 -1.63
N PHE A 109 7.92 5.92 -0.99
CA PHE A 109 8.80 4.88 -1.50
C PHE A 109 8.98 3.76 -0.49
N LEU A 110 9.03 2.53 -1.00
CA LEU A 110 9.45 1.34 -0.26
C LEU A 110 10.84 0.97 -0.72
N VAL A 111 11.70 0.65 0.23
CA VAL A 111 13.09 0.29 -0.05
C VAL A 111 13.43 -0.94 0.76
N GLU A 112 13.67 -2.03 0.06
CA GLU A 112 13.98 -3.32 0.66
C GLU A 112 15.48 -3.43 0.97
N GLU A 113 15.80 -3.98 2.13
CA GLU A 113 17.17 -4.07 2.65
C GLU A 113 18.15 -4.80 1.72
N SER A 114 17.73 -5.91 1.10
CA SER A 114 18.55 -6.66 0.15
C SER A 114 18.74 -5.95 -1.20
N SER A 115 17.88 -4.98 -1.53
CA SER A 115 17.98 -4.13 -2.73
C SER A 115 18.87 -2.89 -2.54
N VAL A 116 19.54 -2.76 -1.38
CA VAL A 116 20.33 -1.57 -1.04
C VAL A 116 21.72 -1.94 -0.55
N MET A 117 22.72 -1.18 -1.02
CA MET A 117 24.09 -1.30 -0.52
C MET A 117 24.17 -0.88 0.97
N PRO A 118 24.84 -1.63 1.85
CA PRO A 118 24.98 -1.28 3.27
C PRO A 118 25.56 0.12 3.54
N SER A 119 26.38 0.63 2.62
CA SER A 119 26.92 2.00 2.67
C SER A 119 25.85 3.07 2.50
N LEU A 120 24.81 2.81 1.72
CA LEU A 120 23.66 3.70 1.56
C LEU A 120 22.83 3.70 2.84
N LEU A 121 22.49 2.54 3.39
CA LEU A 121 21.80 2.45 4.69
C LEU A 121 22.54 3.23 5.77
N SER A 122 23.87 3.09 5.84
CA SER A 122 24.72 3.84 6.77
C SER A 122 24.66 5.36 6.53
N ARG A 123 24.72 5.81 5.26
CA ARG A 123 24.60 7.23 4.90
C ARG A 123 23.25 7.84 5.27
N TYR A 124 22.19 7.04 5.19
CA TYR A 124 20.85 7.42 5.63
C TYR A 124 20.63 7.19 7.12
N GLY A 125 21.61 6.69 7.89
CA GLY A 125 21.45 6.45 9.32
C GLY A 125 20.46 5.33 9.67
N ILE A 126 20.27 4.37 8.75
CA ILE A 126 19.39 3.22 8.94
C ILE A 126 20.17 2.09 9.59
N HIS A 127 19.89 1.84 10.87
CA HIS A 127 20.51 0.77 11.66
C HIS A 127 19.53 -0.31 12.12
N SER A 128 18.23 -0.14 11.84
CA SER A 128 17.19 -1.08 12.20
C SER A 128 16.01 -0.96 11.24
N PHE A 129 15.20 -2.02 11.18
CA PHE A 129 14.04 -2.10 10.32
C PHE A 129 12.78 -2.40 11.15
N PRO A 130 11.62 -1.85 10.79
CA PRO A 130 11.41 -0.84 9.74
C PRO A 130 11.85 0.56 10.20
N ALA A 131 12.30 1.38 9.25
CA ALA A 131 12.66 2.78 9.49
C ALA A 131 11.98 3.69 8.47
N ILE A 132 11.37 4.78 8.95
CA ILE A 132 10.66 5.76 8.12
C ILE A 132 11.43 7.08 8.18
N ILE A 133 11.76 7.63 7.00
CA ILE A 133 12.39 8.94 6.86
C ILE A 133 11.51 9.82 5.98
N LEU A 134 11.25 11.03 6.45
CA LEU A 134 10.66 12.10 5.64
C LEU A 134 11.78 13.03 5.15
N ILE A 135 11.83 13.27 3.84
CA ILE A 135 12.89 14.01 3.16
C ILE A 135 12.28 15.21 2.44
N ASN A 136 12.91 16.37 2.60
CA ASN A 136 12.59 17.60 1.89
C ASN A 136 13.89 18.34 1.53
N GLY A 137 14.26 18.34 0.26
CA GLY A 137 15.57 18.83 -0.18
C GLY A 137 16.72 18.12 0.56
N THR A 138 17.48 18.86 1.37
CA THR A 138 18.58 18.32 2.19
C THR A 138 18.14 17.89 3.60
N ALA A 139 16.95 18.30 4.05
CA ALA A 139 16.44 17.95 5.37
C ALA A 139 15.96 16.50 5.37
N ARG A 140 16.36 15.75 6.41
CA ARG A 140 15.96 14.36 6.66
C ARG A 140 15.45 14.25 8.08
N LEU A 141 14.19 13.86 8.21
CA LEU A 141 13.49 13.73 9.49
C LEU A 141 13.21 12.24 9.73
N HIS A 142 13.93 11.67 10.69
CA HIS A 142 13.73 10.28 11.10
C HIS A 142 12.53 10.17 12.03
N TYR A 143 11.68 9.19 11.75
CA TYR A 143 10.58 8.85 12.63
C TYR A 143 11.00 7.81 13.67
N HIS A 144 10.89 8.16 14.95
CA HIS A 144 11.26 7.30 16.08
C HIS A 144 10.06 6.90 16.96
N GLY A 145 8.83 7.28 16.60
CA GLY A 145 7.63 6.98 17.38
C GLY A 145 7.03 5.60 17.09
N SER A 146 5.80 5.39 17.57
CA SER A 146 5.05 4.17 17.34
C SER A 146 4.61 4.04 15.88
N LYS A 147 4.65 2.85 15.30
CA LYS A 147 4.33 2.63 13.88
C LYS A 147 2.83 2.50 13.60
N ASP A 148 2.03 3.12 14.45
CA ASP A 148 0.58 3.20 14.31
C ASP A 148 0.21 4.32 13.35
N LEU A 149 -0.89 4.14 12.62
CA LEU A 149 -1.33 5.10 11.60
C LEU A 149 -1.53 6.51 12.19
N THR A 150 -2.18 6.62 13.35
CA THR A 150 -2.46 7.89 14.02
C THR A 150 -1.18 8.68 14.33
N SER A 151 -0.15 8.00 14.85
CA SER A 151 1.12 8.63 15.20
C SER A 151 1.88 9.11 13.97
N LEU A 152 1.79 8.36 12.86
CA LEU A 152 2.40 8.73 11.59
C LEU A 152 1.67 9.89 10.91
N VAL A 153 0.34 9.90 10.93
CA VAL A 153 -0.50 11.01 10.44
C VAL A 153 -0.15 12.30 11.19
N TYR A 154 -0.06 12.24 12.52
CA TYR A 154 0.35 13.38 13.33
C TYR A 154 1.76 13.85 12.97
N PHE A 155 2.71 12.92 12.80
CA PHE A 155 4.07 13.25 12.38
C PHE A 155 4.10 13.96 11.02
N TYR A 156 3.35 13.49 10.02
CA TYR A 156 3.25 14.12 8.71
C TYR A 156 2.64 15.52 8.79
N LYS A 157 1.52 15.66 9.49
CA LYS A 157 0.88 16.97 9.69
C LYS A 157 1.83 17.95 10.38
N LYS A 158 2.54 17.50 11.42
CA LYS A 158 3.47 18.34 12.18
C LYS A 158 4.70 18.76 11.37
N SER A 159 5.19 17.90 10.48
CA SER A 159 6.44 18.11 9.74
C SER A 159 6.24 18.80 8.37
N THR A 160 5.13 18.51 7.69
CA THR A 160 4.82 19.04 6.35
C THR A 160 3.78 20.16 6.37
N GLY A 161 2.93 20.19 7.40
CA GLY A 161 1.76 21.07 7.43
C GLY A 161 0.58 20.60 6.57
N PHE A 162 0.68 19.43 5.92
CA PHE A 162 -0.42 18.89 5.14
C PHE A 162 -1.47 18.20 5.99
N ASP A 163 -2.74 18.34 5.59
CA ASP A 163 -3.85 17.57 6.13
C ASP A 163 -4.11 16.32 5.28
N SER A 164 -4.51 15.23 5.94
CA SER A 164 -4.86 13.98 5.27
C SER A 164 -6.13 14.16 4.44
N VAL A 165 -6.11 13.69 3.19
CA VAL A 165 -7.26 13.77 2.27
C VAL A 165 -8.35 12.75 2.63
N ILE A 166 -8.00 11.72 3.39
CA ILE A 166 -8.91 10.65 3.84
C ILE A 166 -8.84 10.59 5.36
N HIS A 167 -9.99 10.69 6.05
CA HIS A 167 -10.09 10.51 7.50
C HIS A 167 -10.48 9.05 7.78
N LEU A 168 -9.61 8.27 8.42
CA LEU A 168 -9.92 6.91 8.85
C LEU A 168 -10.11 6.91 10.37
N GLU A 169 -11.33 6.63 10.83
CA GLU A 169 -11.57 6.29 12.22
C GLU A 169 -11.06 4.86 12.44
N ILE A 170 -10.04 4.72 13.30
CA ILE A 170 -9.44 3.43 13.64
C ILE A 170 -10.14 2.95 14.92
N ASP A 171 -11.13 2.10 14.77
CA ASP A 171 -11.67 1.33 15.89
C ASP A 171 -10.78 0.11 16.12
N GLN A 172 -10.07 0.08 17.24
CA GLN A 172 -9.37 -1.13 17.69
C GLN A 172 -10.38 -2.15 18.22
N ALA A 173 -10.84 -3.06 17.36
CA ALA A 173 -11.45 -4.32 17.76
C ALA A 173 -11.20 -5.39 16.68
N GLY A 174 -10.81 -6.58 17.12
CA GLY A 174 -10.21 -7.61 16.28
C GLY A 174 -11.10 -8.25 15.21
N SER A 175 -10.42 -8.93 14.29
CA SER A 175 -10.93 -9.96 13.36
C SER A 175 -12.07 -9.56 12.42
N GLY A 176 -11.76 -9.43 11.13
CA GLY A 176 -12.75 -9.54 10.06
C GLY A 176 -12.77 -8.35 9.10
N ILE A 177 -12.51 -8.68 7.83
CA ILE A 177 -12.86 -7.95 6.60
C ILE A 177 -13.73 -6.70 6.84
N VAL A 178 -13.14 -5.50 6.73
CA VAL A 178 -13.91 -4.25 6.75
C VAL A 178 -14.20 -3.80 5.31
N ARG A 179 -15.38 -4.17 4.85
CA ARG A 179 -16.13 -3.42 3.83
C ARG A 179 -17.03 -2.44 4.56
N THR A 180 -16.68 -1.16 4.62
CA THR A 180 -17.69 -0.12 4.81
C THR A 180 -17.26 1.17 4.13
N GLN A 181 -18.05 1.57 3.13
CA GLN A 181 -18.13 2.94 2.66
C GLN A 181 -18.78 3.78 3.76
N THR A 182 -18.18 4.91 4.12
CA THR A 182 -18.96 5.99 4.73
C THR A 182 -18.46 7.33 4.23
N LEU A 183 -19.36 7.95 3.46
CA LEU A 183 -19.43 9.34 3.07
C LEU A 183 -19.26 10.22 4.32
N GLN A 184 -18.57 11.35 4.14
CA GLN A 184 -18.28 12.40 5.13
C GLN A 184 -19.21 12.43 6.35
N VAL A 185 -18.66 12.14 7.53
CA VAL A 185 -19.17 12.73 8.77
C VAL A 185 -18.25 13.91 9.07
N GLU A 186 -18.51 15.03 8.38
CA GLU A 186 -18.03 16.31 8.88
C GLU A 186 -18.73 16.57 10.22
N THR A 187 -17.91 16.82 11.25
CA THR A 187 -18.36 17.21 12.58
C THR A 187 -19.39 18.33 12.48
N THR A 188 -20.58 18.12 13.03
CA THR A 188 -21.78 19.01 12.99
C THR A 188 -21.55 20.45 13.44
N LYS A 189 -20.38 20.78 13.99
CA LYS A 189 -19.98 22.14 14.37
C LYS A 189 -19.36 22.94 13.22
N GLU A 190 -18.77 22.28 12.22
CA GLU A 190 -18.08 22.96 11.11
C GLU A 190 -19.03 23.30 9.95
N LEU A 191 -20.04 22.46 9.70
CA LEU A 191 -21.04 22.64 8.64
C LEU A 191 -21.91 23.90 8.86
N ILE A 192 -22.28 24.18 10.12
CA ILE A 192 -23.11 25.35 10.49
C ILE A 192 -22.39 26.67 10.17
N THR A 193 -21.06 26.67 10.20
CA THR A 193 -20.27 27.90 10.01
C THR A 193 -20.01 28.20 8.54
N LYS A 194 -19.94 27.16 7.69
CA LYS A 194 -19.64 27.31 6.26
C LYS A 194 -20.89 27.57 5.42
N GLU A 195 -22.06 27.09 5.82
CA GLU A 195 -23.31 27.27 5.08
C GLU A 195 -24.51 27.59 5.99
N PRO A 196 -24.63 28.83 6.53
CA PRO A 196 -25.74 29.19 7.40
C PRO A 196 -27.10 28.99 6.71
N TYR A 197 -27.17 29.22 5.40
CA TYR A 197 -28.38 29.09 4.60
C TYR A 197 -28.91 27.66 4.49
N PHE A 198 -28.05 26.64 4.58
CA PHE A 198 -28.45 25.24 4.57
C PHE A 198 -29.08 24.81 5.91
N ALA A 199 -28.63 25.40 7.02
CA ALA A 199 -29.29 25.18 8.32
C ALA A 199 -30.68 25.82 8.36
N PHE A 200 -30.86 26.97 7.70
CA PHE A 200 -32.16 27.64 7.64
C PHE A 200 -33.17 26.91 6.74
N SER A 201 -32.75 26.27 5.64
CA SER A 201 -33.69 25.55 4.76
C SER A 201 -34.38 24.36 5.46
N VAL A 202 -33.72 23.74 6.43
CA VAL A 202 -34.30 22.65 7.24
C VAL A 202 -35.36 23.16 8.23
N LEU A 203 -35.27 24.42 8.67
CA LEU A 203 -36.25 25.05 9.55
C LEU A 203 -37.57 25.43 8.86
N PHE A 204 -37.61 25.44 7.52
CA PHE A 204 -38.81 25.80 6.74
C PHE A 204 -39.55 24.58 6.15
N ILE A 205 -39.15 23.35 6.50
CA ILE A 205 -39.80 22.10 6.05
C ILE A 205 -40.80 21.55 7.11
N PHE A 206 -40.93 22.21 8.27
CA PHE A 206 -41.96 21.91 9.27
C PHE A 206 -42.85 23.12 9.56
#